data_AF-V8ASZ0-F1
#
_entry.id   AF-V8ASZ0-F1
#
_cell.length_a   1.000
_cell.length_b   1.000
_cell.length_c   1.000
_cell.angle_alpha   90.00
_cell.angle_beta   90.00
_cell.angle_gamma   90.00
#
_symmetry.space_group_name_H-M   'P 1'
#
loop_
_entity.id
_entity.type
_entity.pdbx_description
1 polymer ?
#
loop_
_entity_poly.entity_id
_entity_poly.type
_entity_poly.pdbx_seq_one_letter_code
_entity_poly.pdbx_strand_id
1 'polypeptide(L)'
;MINQLKNNYIYILLIIINSVLIKLTWNNKLILLVTINILLQLLLFFQHNKKLKDLKIFILIYFLSLISVGIVEYFWLFRYFDVETGKKLVPLQSLVSPTVTTLGLIITVGISYMTIRFNQKKQEMDLIYSLIKDQKNLITEEILETGRAIKNRCKAELNPSNIAYIRIVKYLKDNQNLLPTSEFKKISSRDIELMVLTSWNQYVFPKQKNILKKSRIAESHLLKEKNIKNNKLSMYNRIASTLFNTESSEFIFKNDSLLVSEVTKDITYDESVEIINNIYRIQYYKLGHLFKHFHRIIRLILEGIISNDKRIQKELLGILRAQFPEEMLILIYYNASYTYRGYGLGCLLQGTKFFGDESDFNRNIDSEEQKERTHISSSNFYFPQYDQMIISKVYGSGDLLGVPKKNKEKFETDFIELLRGLTENE
;
A
#
# COMPACT_ATOMS: atom_id res chain seq x y z
N MET A 1 13.19 26.36 14.01
CA MET A 1 14.48 27.07 14.09
C MET A 1 15.15 27.32 12.73
N ILE A 2 15.50 26.31 11.93
CA ILE A 2 16.25 26.52 10.65
C ILE A 2 15.49 27.40 9.62
N ASN A 3 14.16 27.28 9.54
CA ASN A 3 13.36 28.14 8.64
C ASN A 3 13.21 29.60 9.13
N GLN A 4 13.26 29.83 10.45
CA GLN A 4 13.24 31.20 11.01
C GLN A 4 14.60 31.90 10.78
N LEU A 5 15.70 31.16 10.90
CA LEU A 5 17.04 31.68 10.61
C LEU A 5 17.22 32.05 9.11
N LYS A 6 16.59 31.31 8.19
CA LYS A 6 16.59 31.63 6.75
C LYS A 6 15.83 32.93 6.42
N ASN A 7 14.70 33.18 7.07
CA ASN A 7 13.91 34.40 6.84
C ASN A 7 14.63 35.66 7.33
N ASN A 8 15.36 35.57 8.45
CA ASN A 8 16.11 36.70 8.99
C ASN A 8 17.30 37.10 8.10
N TYR A 9 17.97 36.14 7.45
CA TYR A 9 19.06 36.45 6.51
C TYR A 9 18.60 37.23 5.28
N ILE A 10 17.42 36.88 4.74
CA ILE A 10 16.82 37.58 3.59
C ILE A 10 16.43 39.01 3.97
N TYR A 11 15.91 39.20 5.18
CA TYR A 11 15.53 40.52 5.70
C TYR A 11 16.74 41.44 5.90
N ILE A 12 17.85 40.88 6.41
CA ILE A 12 19.12 41.60 6.58
C ILE A 12 19.71 41.96 5.21
N LEU A 13 19.65 41.05 4.22
CA LEU A 13 20.11 41.34 2.86
C LEU A 13 19.32 42.49 2.20
N LEU A 14 17.98 42.52 2.41
CA LEU A 14 17.09 43.59 1.95
C LEU A 14 17.41 44.93 2.61
N ILE A 15 17.72 44.94 3.91
CA ILE A 15 18.11 46.15 4.63
C ILE A 15 19.48 46.67 4.15
N ILE A 16 20.45 45.76 3.94
CA ILE A 16 21.79 46.13 3.45
C ILE A 16 21.68 46.71 2.02
N ILE A 17 20.93 46.06 1.13
CA ILE A 17 20.69 46.54 -0.23
C ILE A 17 20.01 47.92 -0.21
N ASN A 18 18.97 48.11 0.61
CA ASN A 18 18.32 49.42 0.77
C ASN A 18 19.28 50.49 1.34
N SER A 19 20.13 50.14 2.30
CA SER A 19 21.06 51.09 2.92
C SER A 19 22.19 51.54 1.97
N VAL A 20 22.67 50.64 1.11
CA VAL A 20 23.71 50.93 0.11
C VAL A 20 23.14 51.74 -1.07
N LEU A 21 21.84 51.58 -1.38
CA LEU A 21 21.18 52.26 -2.50
C LEU A 21 20.75 53.71 -2.24
N ILE A 22 20.69 54.17 -0.98
CA ILE A 22 20.19 55.51 -0.61
C ILE A 22 21.14 56.65 -1.03
N LYS A 23 22.39 56.37 -1.41
CA LYS A 23 23.44 57.42 -1.53
C LYS A 23 23.67 58.02 -2.93
N LEU A 24 22.68 57.98 -3.82
CA LEU A 24 22.97 58.12 -5.26
C LEU A 24 21.74 58.80 -5.97
N THR A 25 21.98 59.68 -6.95
CA THR A 25 21.04 60.65 -7.61
C THR A 25 19.73 60.16 -8.28
N TRP A 26 18.70 61.04 -8.26
CA TRP A 26 17.26 60.73 -8.11
C TRP A 26 16.48 60.11 -9.29
N ASN A 27 16.70 60.44 -10.56
CA ASN A 27 15.72 60.07 -11.61
C ASN A 27 15.97 58.75 -12.36
N ASN A 28 17.22 58.29 -12.48
CA ASN A 28 17.52 57.00 -13.15
C ASN A 28 17.47 55.81 -12.17
N LYS A 29 17.50 56.09 -10.87
CA LYS A 29 17.54 55.06 -9.83
C LYS A 29 16.18 54.52 -9.49
N LEU A 30 15.13 55.33 -9.59
CA LEU A 30 13.78 54.88 -9.31
C LEU A 30 13.37 53.74 -10.27
N ILE A 31 13.68 53.87 -11.56
CA ILE A 31 13.32 52.87 -12.58
C ILE A 31 14.13 51.58 -12.39
N LEU A 32 15.44 51.69 -12.10
CA LEU A 32 16.29 50.54 -11.78
C LEU A 32 15.84 49.85 -10.48
N LEU A 33 15.46 50.62 -9.45
CA LEU A 33 14.94 50.08 -8.20
C LEU A 33 13.62 49.35 -8.42
N VAL A 34 12.70 49.93 -9.20
CA VAL A 34 11.39 49.33 -9.47
C VAL A 34 11.58 48.03 -10.26
N THR A 35 12.45 48.01 -11.27
CA THR A 35 12.72 46.77 -12.04
C THR A 35 13.40 45.70 -11.19
N ILE A 36 14.42 46.04 -10.40
CA ILE A 36 15.07 45.09 -9.47
C ILE A 36 14.06 44.57 -8.43
N ASN A 37 13.21 45.42 -7.88
CA ASN A 37 12.24 45.05 -6.85
C ASN A 37 11.14 44.14 -7.41
N ILE A 38 10.67 44.40 -8.63
CA ILE A 38 9.74 43.49 -9.35
C ILE A 38 10.41 42.12 -9.59
N LEU A 39 11.67 42.10 -10.02
CA LEU A 39 12.43 40.87 -10.24
C LEU A 39 12.64 40.07 -8.94
N LEU A 40 12.92 40.77 -7.83
CA LEU A 40 13.09 40.16 -6.51
C LEU A 40 11.76 39.61 -5.96
N GLN A 41 10.66 40.35 -6.13
CA GLN A 41 9.33 39.89 -5.72
C GLN A 41 8.89 38.66 -6.52
N LEU A 42 9.17 38.62 -7.82
CA LEU A 42 8.93 37.44 -8.66
C LEU A 42 9.76 36.23 -8.21
N LEU A 43 11.04 36.44 -7.87
CA LEU A 43 11.93 35.39 -7.33
C LEU A 43 11.45 34.86 -5.98
N LEU A 44 11.06 35.73 -5.06
CA LEU A 44 10.57 35.37 -3.72
C LEU A 44 9.21 34.64 -3.80
N PHE A 45 8.31 35.12 -4.65
CA PHE A 45 7.03 34.45 -4.92
C PHE A 45 7.25 33.01 -5.42
N PHE A 46 8.26 32.79 -6.26
CA PHE A 46 8.65 31.49 -6.77
C PHE A 46 9.26 30.57 -5.72
N GLN A 47 10.14 31.10 -4.86
CA GLN A 47 10.76 30.33 -3.80
C GLN A 47 9.72 29.80 -2.81
N HIS A 48 8.63 30.55 -2.59
CA HIS A 48 7.55 30.17 -1.70
C HIS A 48 6.56 29.17 -2.31
N ASN A 49 6.31 29.25 -3.63
CA ASN A 49 5.32 28.39 -4.29
C ASN A 49 5.93 27.10 -4.85
N LYS A 50 6.09 26.08 -3.99
CA LYS A 50 6.56 24.72 -4.36
C LYS A 50 5.76 24.03 -5.48
N LYS A 51 4.52 24.46 -5.74
CA LYS A 51 3.64 23.90 -6.79
C LYS A 51 3.84 24.54 -8.18
N LEU A 52 4.52 25.68 -8.29
CA LEU A 52 4.69 26.43 -9.55
C LEU A 52 5.96 26.02 -10.33
N LYS A 53 6.23 24.71 -10.44
CA LYS A 53 7.39 24.16 -11.20
C LYS A 53 7.09 23.90 -12.68
N ASP A 54 6.03 24.50 -13.21
CA ASP A 54 5.69 24.30 -14.62
C ASP A 54 6.56 25.16 -15.53
N LEU A 55 7.11 24.50 -16.56
CA LEU A 55 7.95 25.07 -17.62
C LEU A 55 7.35 26.37 -18.20
N LYS A 56 6.01 26.44 -18.29
CA LYS A 56 5.26 27.59 -18.82
C LYS A 56 5.51 28.88 -18.04
N ILE A 57 5.74 28.79 -16.73
CA ILE A 57 5.95 29.98 -15.88
C ILE A 57 7.42 30.42 -15.94
N PHE A 58 8.36 29.49 -16.12
CA PHE A 58 9.74 29.83 -16.47
C PHE A 58 9.81 30.60 -17.80
N ILE A 59 9.04 30.16 -18.81
CA ILE A 59 8.90 30.85 -20.09
C ILE A 59 8.24 32.23 -19.91
N LEU A 60 7.26 32.37 -19.02
CA LEU A 60 6.62 33.65 -18.71
C LEU A 60 7.58 34.63 -18.03
N ILE A 61 8.34 34.19 -17.02
CA ILE A 61 9.36 35.02 -16.36
C ILE A 61 10.42 35.45 -17.37
N TYR A 62 10.85 34.53 -18.24
CA TYR A 62 11.76 34.81 -19.33
C TYR A 62 11.21 35.94 -20.22
N PHE A 63 9.95 35.85 -20.63
CA PHE A 63 9.29 36.90 -21.42
C PHE A 63 9.23 38.24 -20.69
N LEU A 64 8.86 38.24 -19.41
CA LEU A 64 8.81 39.45 -18.58
C LEU A 64 10.19 40.07 -18.37
N SER A 65 11.24 39.26 -18.24
CA SER A 65 12.63 39.74 -18.11
C SER A 65 13.13 40.38 -19.41
N LEU A 66 12.81 39.79 -20.57
CA LEU A 66 13.10 40.37 -21.88
C LEU A 66 12.40 41.72 -22.08
N ILE A 67 11.12 41.80 -21.72
CA ILE A 67 10.36 43.05 -21.77
C ILE A 67 10.99 44.10 -20.84
N SER A 68 11.36 43.71 -19.62
CA SER A 68 12.03 44.61 -18.67
C SER A 68 13.35 45.15 -19.19
N VAL A 69 14.20 44.28 -19.77
CA VAL A 69 15.49 44.70 -20.35
C VAL A 69 15.27 45.61 -21.56
N GLY A 70 14.35 45.26 -22.45
CA GLY A 70 14.01 46.08 -23.62
C GLY A 70 13.47 47.47 -23.24
N ILE A 71 12.66 47.56 -22.17
CA ILE A 71 12.19 48.84 -21.63
C ILE A 71 13.36 49.66 -21.08
N VAL A 72 14.25 49.05 -20.29
CA VAL A 72 15.42 49.75 -19.73
C VAL A 72 16.33 50.24 -20.86
N GLU A 73 16.61 49.43 -21.87
CA GLU A 73 17.40 49.80 -23.06
C GLU A 73 16.74 50.94 -23.84
N TYR A 74 15.42 50.89 -24.08
CA TYR A 74 14.68 51.94 -24.77
C TYR A 74 14.82 53.28 -24.03
N PHE A 75 14.62 53.30 -22.71
CA PHE A 75 14.76 54.51 -21.90
C PHE A 75 16.21 55.01 -21.85
N TRP A 76 17.20 54.11 -21.85
CA TRP A 76 18.61 54.47 -21.86
C TRP A 76 19.01 55.13 -23.18
N LEU A 77 18.60 54.54 -24.30
CA LEU A 77 18.86 55.07 -25.65
C LEU A 77 18.20 56.44 -25.84
N PHE A 78 16.95 56.60 -25.42
CA PHE A 78 16.21 57.85 -25.61
C PHE A 78 16.75 59.02 -24.78
N ARG A 79 17.44 58.74 -23.66
CA ARG A 79 17.88 59.78 -22.70
C ARG A 79 19.36 60.15 -22.82
N TYR A 80 20.21 59.24 -23.30
CA TYR A 80 21.66 59.48 -23.43
C TYR A 80 22.09 59.91 -24.83
N PHE A 81 21.26 59.66 -25.84
CA PHE A 81 21.49 60.19 -27.18
C PHE A 81 20.65 61.44 -27.38
N ASP A 82 21.26 62.60 -27.17
CA ASP A 82 20.84 63.80 -27.92
C ASP A 82 21.20 63.50 -29.38
N VAL A 83 20.18 63.21 -30.19
CA VAL A 83 20.35 62.67 -31.55
C VAL A 83 20.82 63.78 -32.49
N GLU A 84 22.09 64.12 -32.42
CA GLU A 84 22.82 64.56 -33.61
C GLU A 84 23.21 63.31 -34.41
N THR A 85 22.52 63.15 -35.54
CA THR A 85 22.33 61.95 -36.38
C THR A 85 23.57 61.31 -37.02
N GLY A 86 24.78 61.44 -36.44
CA GLY A 86 26.03 61.10 -37.13
C GLY A 86 26.98 60.09 -36.47
N LYS A 87 26.86 59.79 -35.16
CA LYS A 87 27.87 58.97 -34.46
C LYS A 87 27.39 57.53 -34.15
N LYS A 88 28.20 56.58 -34.64
CA LYS A 88 27.99 55.13 -34.75
C LYS A 88 27.47 54.46 -33.46
N LEU A 89 26.59 53.48 -33.66
CA LEU A 89 25.92 52.51 -32.74
C LEU A 89 26.82 51.73 -31.73
N VAL A 90 28.07 52.12 -31.54
CA VAL A 90 29.08 51.44 -30.70
C VAL A 90 28.62 51.17 -29.25
N PRO A 91 27.85 52.04 -28.56
CA PRO A 91 27.46 51.79 -27.17
C PRO A 91 26.48 50.63 -27.00
N LEU A 92 25.63 50.36 -28.00
CA LEU A 92 24.59 49.33 -27.96
C LEU A 92 25.21 47.92 -27.88
N GLN A 93 26.36 47.75 -28.53
CA GLN A 93 27.11 46.49 -28.54
C GLN A 93 27.63 46.08 -27.15
N SER A 94 27.95 47.06 -26.30
CA SER A 94 28.48 46.83 -24.94
C SER A 94 27.42 46.34 -23.94
N LEU A 95 26.13 46.60 -24.21
CA LEU A 95 24.99 46.16 -23.40
C LEU A 95 24.39 44.85 -23.91
N VAL A 96 24.30 44.68 -25.24
CA VAL A 96 23.76 43.46 -25.85
C VAL A 96 24.63 42.24 -25.56
N SER A 97 25.95 42.39 -25.50
CA SER A 97 26.85 41.24 -25.29
C SER A 97 26.64 40.57 -23.92
N PRO A 98 26.64 41.29 -22.77
CA PRO A 98 26.34 40.68 -21.46
C PRO A 98 24.92 40.12 -21.34
N THR A 99 23.91 40.77 -21.93
CA THR A 99 22.51 40.29 -21.87
C THR A 99 22.33 39.00 -22.67
N VAL A 100 22.90 38.92 -23.87
CA VAL A 100 22.91 37.69 -24.67
C VAL A 100 23.67 36.57 -23.94
N THR A 101 24.80 36.88 -23.31
CA THR A 101 25.60 35.89 -22.57
C THR A 101 24.87 35.34 -21.35
N THR A 102 24.25 36.23 -20.55
CA THR A 102 23.46 35.82 -19.37
C THR A 102 22.22 35.03 -19.77
N LEU A 103 21.56 35.40 -20.87
CA LEU A 103 20.44 34.66 -21.44
C LEU A 103 20.85 33.28 -21.92
N GLY A 104 21.99 33.18 -22.61
CA GLY A 104 22.60 31.90 -23.00
C GLY A 104 22.82 30.99 -21.80
N LEU A 105 23.40 31.51 -20.71
CA LEU A 105 23.62 30.76 -19.48
C LEU A 105 22.32 30.27 -18.83
N ILE A 106 21.29 31.12 -18.74
CA ILE A 106 19.98 30.73 -18.16
C ILE A 106 19.35 29.60 -18.98
N ILE A 107 19.36 29.71 -20.31
CA ILE A 107 18.84 28.69 -21.21
C ILE A 107 19.64 27.39 -21.04
N THR A 108 20.97 27.45 -21.03
CA THR A 108 21.81 26.27 -20.83
C THR A 108 21.51 25.59 -19.51
N VAL A 109 21.42 26.33 -18.40
CA VAL A 109 21.09 25.77 -17.07
C VAL A 109 19.69 25.15 -17.07
N GLY A 110 18.71 25.80 -17.70
CA GLY A 110 17.35 25.28 -17.84
C GLY A 110 17.30 23.97 -18.64
N ILE A 111 17.99 23.90 -19.78
CA ILE A 111 18.10 22.69 -20.60
C ILE A 111 18.82 21.59 -19.81
N SER A 112 19.95 21.89 -19.17
CA SER A 112 20.69 20.94 -18.34
C SER A 112 19.82 20.36 -17.22
N TYR A 113 19.05 21.19 -16.53
CA TYR A 113 18.12 20.75 -15.49
C TYR A 113 17.05 19.79 -16.06
N MET A 114 16.44 20.14 -17.19
CA MET A 114 15.44 19.30 -17.86
C MET A 114 16.04 17.96 -18.30
N THR A 115 17.25 17.98 -18.88
CA THR A 115 17.99 16.78 -19.30
C THR A 115 18.33 15.88 -18.11
N ILE A 116 18.80 16.45 -16.99
CA ILE A 116 19.06 15.68 -15.77
C ILE A 116 17.77 15.00 -15.28
N ARG A 117 16.66 15.74 -15.24
CA ARG A 117 15.39 15.19 -14.76
C ARG A 117 14.84 14.11 -15.69
N PHE A 118 14.98 14.30 -17.00
CA PHE A 118 14.61 13.31 -18.01
C PHE A 118 15.45 12.04 -17.86
N ASN A 119 16.77 12.17 -17.71
CA ASN A 119 17.67 11.04 -17.50
C ASN A 119 17.36 10.29 -16.21
N GLN A 120 17.05 10.98 -15.12
CA GLN A 120 16.61 10.36 -13.87
C GLN A 120 15.31 9.57 -14.06
N LYS A 121 14.31 10.15 -14.73
CA LYS A 121 13.04 9.45 -15.05
C LYS A 121 13.30 8.20 -15.88
N LYS A 122 14.16 8.31 -16.91
CA LYS A 122 14.53 7.18 -17.77
C LYS A 122 15.24 6.07 -16.99
N GLN A 123 16.26 6.41 -16.17
CA GLN A 123 16.97 5.44 -15.34
C GLN A 123 16.05 4.70 -14.35
N GLU A 124 15.10 5.41 -13.74
CA GLU A 124 14.12 4.79 -12.85
C GLU A 124 13.16 3.86 -13.61
N MET A 125 12.69 4.26 -14.80
CA MET A 125 11.88 3.40 -15.66
C MET A 125 12.65 2.14 -16.08
N ASP A 126 13.89 2.28 -16.53
CA ASP A 126 14.75 1.15 -16.93
C ASP A 126 14.96 0.18 -15.75
N LEU A 127 15.17 0.73 -14.54
CA LEU A 127 15.25 -0.07 -13.31
C LEU A 127 13.94 -0.81 -13.04
N ILE A 128 12.79 -0.14 -13.11
CA ILE A 128 11.48 -0.77 -12.88
C ILE A 128 11.25 -1.89 -13.89
N TYR A 129 11.52 -1.66 -15.17
CA TYR A 129 11.40 -2.71 -16.20
C TYR A 129 12.32 -3.89 -15.93
N SER A 130 13.57 -3.64 -15.53
CA SER A 130 14.48 -4.72 -15.11
C SER A 130 13.91 -5.51 -13.94
N LEU A 131 13.39 -4.83 -12.92
CA LEU A 131 12.82 -5.51 -11.75
C LEU A 131 11.55 -6.29 -12.09
N ILE A 132 10.69 -5.78 -12.96
CA ILE A 132 9.50 -6.50 -13.48
C ILE A 132 9.94 -7.75 -14.23
N LYS A 133 10.99 -7.66 -15.08
CA LYS A 133 11.56 -8.81 -15.78
C LYS A 133 12.11 -9.84 -14.80
N ASP A 134 12.85 -9.41 -13.78
CA ASP A 134 13.39 -10.29 -12.75
C ASP A 134 12.29 -10.95 -11.91
N GLN A 135 11.21 -10.22 -11.62
CA GLN A 135 10.04 -10.75 -10.91
C GLN A 135 9.42 -11.93 -11.65
N LYS A 136 9.33 -11.88 -12.98
CA LYS A 136 8.87 -13.00 -13.79
C LYS A 136 9.76 -14.23 -13.61
N ASN A 137 11.07 -14.05 -13.55
CA ASN A 137 12.02 -15.15 -13.35
C ASN A 137 11.94 -15.75 -11.94
N LEU A 138 11.46 -15.00 -10.96
CA LEU A 138 11.20 -15.51 -9.61
C LEU A 138 9.96 -16.41 -9.55
N ILE A 139 9.03 -16.33 -10.51
CA ILE A 139 7.85 -17.20 -10.57
C ILE A 139 8.28 -18.56 -11.14
N THR A 140 8.83 -19.40 -10.27
CA THR A 140 9.21 -20.78 -10.60
C THR A 140 8.06 -21.75 -10.35
N GLU A 141 8.11 -22.94 -10.95
CA GLU A 141 7.10 -23.98 -10.69
C GLU A 141 7.06 -24.36 -9.20
N GLU A 142 8.19 -24.37 -8.49
CA GLU A 142 8.22 -24.62 -7.04
C GLU A 142 7.39 -23.59 -6.26
N ILE A 143 7.44 -22.32 -6.66
CA ILE A 143 6.64 -21.27 -6.01
C ILE A 143 5.16 -21.46 -6.34
N LEU A 144 4.82 -21.84 -7.57
CA LEU A 144 3.44 -22.15 -7.95
C LEU A 144 2.89 -23.34 -7.15
N GLU A 145 3.66 -24.42 -7.02
CA GLU A 145 3.32 -25.56 -6.18
C GLU A 145 3.13 -25.16 -4.71
N THR A 146 4.01 -24.30 -4.19
CA THR A 146 3.88 -23.75 -2.84
C THR A 146 2.58 -22.93 -2.71
N GLY A 147 2.23 -22.13 -3.72
CA GLY A 147 0.98 -21.39 -3.78
C GLY A 147 -0.25 -22.30 -3.79
N ARG A 148 -0.23 -23.37 -4.59
CA ARG A 148 -1.30 -24.40 -4.61
C ARG A 148 -1.40 -25.11 -3.26
N ALA A 149 -0.28 -25.43 -2.62
CA ALA A 149 -0.26 -26.05 -1.30
C ALA A 149 -0.87 -25.13 -0.23
N ILE A 150 -0.53 -23.83 -0.25
CA ILE A 150 -1.14 -22.82 0.63
C ILE A 150 -2.64 -22.73 0.37
N LYS A 151 -3.08 -22.61 -0.89
CA LYS A 151 -4.50 -22.57 -1.27
C LYS A 151 -5.26 -23.77 -0.73
N ASN A 152 -4.75 -24.98 -0.92
CA ASN A 152 -5.38 -26.20 -0.45
C ASN A 152 -5.43 -26.26 1.08
N ARG A 153 -4.38 -25.78 1.75
CA ARG A 153 -4.33 -25.72 3.21
C ARG A 153 -5.30 -24.68 3.76
N CYS A 154 -5.38 -23.48 3.20
CA CYS A 154 -6.36 -22.47 3.57
C CYS A 154 -7.79 -23.00 3.38
N LYS A 155 -8.11 -23.60 2.21
CA LYS A 155 -9.43 -24.22 1.98
C LYS A 155 -9.77 -25.33 2.98
N ALA A 156 -8.76 -26.06 3.45
CA ALA A 156 -8.94 -27.03 4.51
C ALA A 156 -9.18 -26.33 5.84
N GLU A 157 -8.28 -25.46 6.31
CA GLU A 157 -8.34 -24.84 7.65
C GLU A 157 -9.52 -23.88 7.83
N LEU A 158 -9.93 -23.17 6.78
CA LEU A 158 -11.10 -22.27 6.76
C LEU A 158 -12.43 -23.00 6.55
N ASN A 159 -12.45 -24.33 6.59
CA ASN A 159 -13.69 -25.08 6.58
C ASN A 159 -14.48 -24.82 7.87
N PRO A 160 -15.80 -24.59 7.83
CA PRO A 160 -16.64 -24.34 9.02
C PRO A 160 -16.41 -25.34 10.16
N SER A 161 -16.24 -26.63 9.84
CA SER A 161 -15.96 -27.66 10.83
C SER A 161 -14.62 -27.50 11.53
N ASN A 162 -13.61 -27.01 10.81
CA ASN A 162 -12.29 -26.76 11.39
C ASN A 162 -12.26 -25.49 12.22
N ILE A 163 -12.99 -24.45 11.79
CA ILE A 163 -13.17 -23.22 12.55
C ILE A 163 -13.89 -23.52 13.87
N ALA A 164 -14.99 -24.27 13.81
CA ALA A 164 -15.71 -24.76 14.98
C ALA A 164 -14.80 -25.53 15.94
N TYR A 165 -13.96 -26.43 15.42
CA TYR A 165 -12.94 -27.13 16.20
C TYR A 165 -11.95 -26.15 16.87
N ILE A 166 -11.42 -25.19 16.12
CA ILE A 166 -10.47 -24.18 16.65
C ILE A 166 -11.12 -23.34 17.75
N ARG A 167 -12.37 -22.90 17.58
CA ARG A 167 -13.14 -22.13 18.57
C ARG A 167 -13.34 -22.92 19.85
N ILE A 168 -13.73 -24.20 19.77
CA ILE A 168 -13.90 -25.06 20.95
C ILE A 168 -12.56 -25.23 21.68
N VAL A 169 -11.47 -25.50 20.96
CA VAL A 169 -10.13 -25.62 21.56
C VAL A 169 -9.73 -24.33 22.26
N LYS A 170 -9.95 -23.17 21.63
CA LYS A 170 -9.64 -21.85 22.19
C LYS A 170 -10.46 -21.58 23.45
N TYR A 171 -11.78 -21.77 23.38
CA TYR A 171 -12.68 -21.62 24.52
C TYR A 171 -12.24 -22.49 25.72
N LEU A 172 -11.89 -23.76 25.48
CA LEU A 172 -11.45 -24.66 26.55
C LEU A 172 -10.09 -24.27 27.14
N LYS A 173 -9.18 -23.72 26.33
CA LYS A 173 -7.90 -23.18 26.81
C LYS A 173 -8.12 -21.94 27.68
N ASP A 174 -8.97 -21.02 27.23
CA ASP A 174 -9.22 -19.75 27.91
C ASP A 174 -10.04 -19.94 29.21
N ASN A 175 -10.93 -20.93 29.23
CA ASN A 175 -11.82 -21.22 30.36
C ASN A 175 -11.38 -22.45 31.17
N GLN A 176 -10.10 -22.83 31.11
CA GLN A 176 -9.58 -24.03 31.78
C GLN A 176 -9.89 -24.08 33.30
N ASN A 177 -10.00 -22.90 33.93
CA ASN A 177 -10.31 -22.77 35.36
C ASN A 177 -11.78 -22.98 35.72
N LEU A 178 -12.69 -22.83 34.75
CA LEU A 178 -14.15 -22.94 34.92
C LEU A 178 -14.66 -24.37 34.66
N LEU A 179 -13.80 -25.26 34.15
CA LEU A 179 -14.17 -26.62 33.82
C LEU A 179 -14.39 -27.47 35.09
N PRO A 180 -15.40 -28.36 35.09
CA PRO A 180 -15.94 -28.98 36.30
C PRO A 180 -14.99 -29.97 37.02
N THR A 181 -13.89 -30.38 36.39
CA THR A 181 -12.99 -31.42 36.94
C THR A 181 -11.64 -30.83 37.35
N SER A 182 -11.21 -31.12 38.58
CA SER A 182 -9.85 -30.76 39.07
C SER A 182 -8.72 -31.35 38.23
N GLU A 183 -9.02 -32.41 37.45
CA GLU A 183 -8.14 -33.00 36.45
C GLU A 183 -7.87 -32.05 35.27
N PHE A 184 -8.83 -31.21 34.87
CA PHE A 184 -8.68 -30.27 33.75
C PHE A 184 -7.61 -29.21 33.98
N LYS A 185 -7.47 -28.74 35.23
CA LYS A 185 -6.47 -27.72 35.61
C LYS A 185 -5.02 -28.18 35.40
N LYS A 186 -4.79 -29.48 35.20
CA LYS A 186 -3.46 -30.09 35.00
C LYS A 186 -3.18 -30.47 33.54
N ILE A 187 -4.13 -30.27 32.63
CA ILE A 187 -4.03 -30.67 31.22
C ILE A 187 -3.25 -29.60 30.45
N SER A 188 -2.26 -30.00 29.66
CA SER A 188 -1.53 -29.06 28.81
C SER A 188 -2.38 -28.58 27.64
N SER A 189 -2.07 -27.43 27.05
CA SER A 189 -2.76 -26.93 25.84
C SER A 189 -2.75 -27.93 24.68
N ARG A 190 -1.69 -28.75 24.59
CA ARG A 190 -1.56 -29.85 23.63
C ARG A 190 -2.55 -30.96 23.93
N ASP A 191 -2.68 -31.34 25.20
CA ASP A 191 -3.61 -32.40 25.61
C ASP A 191 -5.08 -31.97 25.43
N ILE A 192 -5.40 -30.67 25.56
CA ILE A 192 -6.73 -30.11 25.22
C ILE A 192 -7.02 -30.29 23.72
N GLU A 193 -6.07 -29.97 22.84
CA GLU A 193 -6.22 -30.20 21.38
C GLU A 193 -6.49 -31.67 21.09
N LEU A 194 -5.67 -32.57 21.64
CA LEU A 194 -5.80 -34.02 21.47
C LEU A 194 -7.16 -34.52 21.95
N MET A 195 -7.62 -34.03 23.09
CA MET A 195 -8.92 -34.37 23.64
C MET A 195 -10.06 -33.90 22.73
N VAL A 196 -10.06 -32.65 22.27
CA VAL A 196 -11.10 -32.17 21.35
C VAL A 196 -11.05 -32.96 20.04
N LEU A 197 -9.88 -33.32 19.53
CA LEU A 197 -9.71 -34.14 18.32
C LEU A 197 -10.36 -35.53 18.46
N THR A 198 -10.09 -36.23 19.56
CA THR A 198 -10.68 -37.56 19.81
C THR A 198 -12.19 -37.46 20.03
N SER A 199 -12.63 -36.40 20.71
CA SER A 199 -14.05 -36.10 20.97
C SER A 199 -14.82 -35.72 19.71
N TRP A 200 -14.16 -35.04 18.77
CA TRP A 200 -14.79 -34.45 17.59
C TRP A 200 -15.49 -35.52 16.75
N ASN A 201 -14.79 -36.62 16.48
CA ASN A 201 -15.33 -37.70 15.66
C ASN A 201 -16.30 -38.60 16.42
N GLN A 202 -16.18 -38.70 17.75
CA GLN A 202 -17.03 -39.55 18.57
C GLN A 202 -18.35 -38.88 18.98
N TYR A 203 -18.34 -37.57 19.25
CA TYR A 203 -19.46 -36.89 19.91
C TYR A 203 -19.98 -35.65 19.17
N VAL A 204 -19.08 -34.82 18.62
CA VAL A 204 -19.48 -33.53 18.00
C VAL A 204 -19.98 -33.71 16.57
N PHE A 205 -19.23 -34.43 15.73
CA PHE A 205 -19.56 -34.66 14.34
C PHE A 205 -20.87 -35.45 14.14
N PRO A 206 -21.17 -36.54 14.90
CA PRO A 206 -22.44 -37.26 14.76
C PRO A 206 -23.66 -36.40 15.11
N LYS A 207 -23.56 -35.55 16.14
CA LYS A 207 -24.66 -34.68 16.60
C LYS A 207 -24.92 -33.49 15.66
N GLN A 208 -23.88 -32.99 14.97
CA GLN A 208 -23.98 -31.84 14.06
C GLN A 208 -23.82 -32.23 12.58
N LYS A 209 -24.00 -33.50 12.24
CA LYS A 209 -23.79 -34.04 10.87
C LYS A 209 -24.60 -33.33 9.77
N ASN A 210 -25.72 -32.72 10.14
CA ASN A 210 -26.57 -31.95 9.23
C ASN A 210 -26.02 -30.54 8.92
N ILE A 211 -25.10 -30.03 9.74
CA ILE A 211 -24.56 -28.66 9.68
C ILE A 211 -23.05 -28.70 9.32
N LEU A 212 -22.30 -29.67 9.85
CA LEU A 212 -20.85 -29.75 9.70
C LEU A 212 -20.42 -30.89 8.77
N LYS A 213 -19.52 -30.58 7.83
CA LYS A 213 -18.82 -31.58 7.00
C LYS A 213 -17.68 -32.25 7.78
N LYS A 214 -17.23 -33.44 7.37
CA LYS A 214 -16.17 -34.18 8.07
C LYS A 214 -14.86 -33.35 8.12
N SER A 215 -14.27 -33.18 9.30
CA SER A 215 -13.04 -32.39 9.49
C SER A 215 -11.80 -33.16 9.00
N ARG A 216 -11.11 -32.63 7.98
CA ARG A 216 -9.84 -33.19 7.49
C ARG A 216 -8.66 -32.97 8.44
N ILE A 217 -8.67 -31.88 9.22
CA ILE A 217 -7.63 -31.64 10.24
C ILE A 217 -7.73 -32.71 11.32
N ALA A 218 -8.94 -32.97 11.82
CA ALA A 218 -9.17 -34.01 12.81
C ALA A 218 -8.65 -35.38 12.35
N GLU A 219 -8.96 -35.76 11.10
CA GLU A 219 -8.47 -37.02 10.52
C GLU A 219 -6.95 -37.07 10.35
N SER A 220 -6.31 -36.00 9.88
CA SER A 220 -4.86 -35.96 9.67
C SER A 220 -4.06 -36.02 10.98
N HIS A 221 -4.62 -35.47 12.06
CA HIS A 221 -4.03 -35.53 13.40
C HIS A 221 -4.23 -36.91 14.04
N LEU A 222 -5.42 -37.50 13.91
CA LEU A 222 -5.71 -38.88 14.35
C LEU A 222 -4.77 -39.92 13.72
N LEU A 223 -4.42 -39.77 12.45
CA LEU A 223 -3.48 -40.67 11.76
C LEU A 223 -2.04 -40.59 12.29
N LYS A 224 -1.63 -39.41 12.80
CA LYS A 224 -0.32 -39.20 13.44
C LYS A 224 -0.29 -39.66 14.91
N GLU A 225 -1.43 -40.02 15.48
CA GLU A 225 -1.63 -40.28 16.92
C GLU A 225 -1.69 -41.76 17.33
N LYS A 226 -1.26 -42.69 16.46
CA LYS A 226 -1.08 -44.12 16.83
C LYS A 226 -0.13 -44.36 18.02
N ASN A 227 0.51 -43.31 18.57
CA ASN A 227 1.45 -43.36 19.69
C ASN A 227 0.92 -42.76 21.01
N ILE A 228 -0.37 -42.42 21.13
CA ILE A 228 -0.93 -41.99 22.43
C ILE A 228 -0.99 -43.20 23.36
N LYS A 229 -0.32 -43.13 24.52
CA LYS A 229 -0.39 -44.17 25.55
C LYS A 229 -1.85 -44.41 25.96
N ASN A 230 -2.31 -45.66 25.96
CA ASN A 230 -3.70 -46.06 26.24
C ASN A 230 -4.31 -45.40 27.49
N ASN A 231 -3.51 -45.15 28.53
CA ASN A 231 -3.98 -44.51 29.76
C ASN A 231 -4.33 -43.02 29.61
N LYS A 232 -3.66 -42.29 28.69
CA LYS A 232 -4.03 -40.91 28.36
C LYS A 232 -5.29 -40.87 27.51
N LEU A 233 -5.42 -41.81 26.58
CA LEU A 233 -6.59 -41.91 25.71
C LEU A 233 -7.88 -42.22 26.50
N SER A 234 -7.82 -43.13 27.48
CA SER A 234 -8.97 -43.40 28.36
C SER A 234 -9.34 -42.20 29.22
N MET A 235 -8.35 -41.46 29.74
CA MET A 235 -8.57 -40.19 30.44
C MET A 235 -9.24 -39.15 29.52
N TYR A 236 -8.71 -38.95 28.30
CA TYR A 236 -9.30 -38.01 27.34
C TYR A 236 -10.72 -38.40 26.95
N ASN A 237 -10.99 -39.68 26.68
CA ASN A 237 -12.33 -40.15 26.34
C ASN A 237 -13.31 -40.01 27.50
N ARG A 238 -12.86 -40.21 28.75
CA ARG A 238 -13.69 -39.98 29.95
C ARG A 238 -14.03 -38.50 30.08
N ILE A 239 -13.04 -37.63 29.95
CA ILE A 239 -13.23 -36.19 30.06
C ILE A 239 -14.12 -35.68 28.92
N ALA A 240 -13.83 -36.09 27.69
CA ALA A 240 -14.61 -35.84 26.49
C ALA A 240 -16.06 -36.28 26.63
N SER A 241 -16.31 -37.47 27.17
CA SER A 241 -17.69 -37.96 27.33
C SER A 241 -18.44 -37.14 28.37
N THR A 242 -17.79 -36.69 29.45
CA THR A 242 -18.40 -35.71 30.37
C THR A 242 -18.73 -34.39 29.68
N LEU A 243 -17.83 -33.85 28.85
CA LEU A 243 -18.05 -32.56 28.17
C LEU A 243 -19.07 -32.63 27.02
N PHE A 244 -19.04 -33.70 26.22
CA PHE A 244 -19.73 -33.76 24.92
C PHE A 244 -20.82 -34.86 24.82
N ASN A 245 -20.81 -35.88 25.68
CA ASN A 245 -21.68 -37.07 25.53
C ASN A 245 -22.83 -37.17 26.55
N THR A 246 -22.72 -36.53 27.71
CA THR A 246 -23.78 -36.60 28.74
C THR A 246 -25.06 -35.88 28.30
N GLU A 247 -26.20 -36.17 28.94
CA GLU A 247 -27.37 -35.26 28.92
C GLU A 247 -26.95 -33.85 29.40
N SER A 248 -25.90 -33.74 30.23
CA SER A 248 -25.16 -32.51 30.51
C SER A 248 -24.24 -31.99 29.40
N SER A 249 -24.30 -32.51 28.16
CA SER A 249 -23.95 -31.70 26.98
C SER A 249 -24.93 -30.55 26.81
N GLU A 250 -26.13 -30.65 27.41
CA GLU A 250 -26.96 -29.50 27.71
C GLU A 250 -26.31 -28.52 28.71
N PHE A 251 -25.35 -28.93 29.53
CA PHE A 251 -24.67 -28.01 30.46
C PHE A 251 -23.61 -27.14 29.77
N ILE A 252 -23.06 -27.56 28.62
CA ILE A 252 -22.15 -26.72 27.80
C ILE A 252 -22.89 -26.09 26.62
N PHE A 253 -23.87 -26.77 26.03
CA PHE A 253 -24.60 -26.29 24.84
C PHE A 253 -26.02 -25.76 25.15
N LYS A 254 -26.63 -26.04 26.31
CA LYS A 254 -27.94 -25.47 26.73
C LYS A 254 -27.78 -24.36 27.79
N ASN A 255 -26.77 -24.43 28.67
CA ASN A 255 -26.46 -23.35 29.63
C ASN A 255 -25.52 -22.28 29.05
N ASP A 256 -24.73 -22.60 28.03
CA ASP A 256 -23.90 -21.62 27.33
C ASP A 256 -24.41 -21.47 25.89
N SER A 257 -25.59 -20.85 25.76
CA SER A 257 -26.14 -20.43 24.45
C SER A 257 -25.10 -19.67 23.62
N LEU A 258 -24.17 -19.00 24.32
CA LEU A 258 -22.97 -18.35 23.80
C LEU A 258 -22.02 -19.29 23.04
N LEU A 259 -21.70 -20.49 23.54
CA LEU A 259 -20.78 -21.38 22.83
C LEU A 259 -21.41 -21.92 21.54
N VAL A 260 -22.70 -22.28 21.58
CA VAL A 260 -23.41 -22.76 20.39
C VAL A 260 -23.52 -21.65 19.35
N SER A 261 -23.86 -20.43 19.76
CA SER A 261 -23.86 -19.28 18.87
C SER A 261 -22.46 -18.97 18.35
N GLU A 262 -21.42 -19.08 19.18
CA GLU A 262 -20.04 -18.75 18.78
C GLU A 262 -19.47 -19.80 17.82
N VAL A 263 -19.79 -21.08 18.00
CA VAL A 263 -19.33 -22.17 17.11
C VAL A 263 -20.07 -22.15 15.76
N THR A 264 -21.30 -21.64 15.73
CA THR A 264 -22.13 -21.56 14.51
C THR A 264 -22.04 -20.21 13.80
N LYS A 265 -21.45 -19.19 14.43
CA LYS A 265 -21.22 -17.87 13.84
C LYS A 265 -20.37 -17.96 12.56
N ASP A 266 -20.60 -17.07 11.62
CA ASP A 266 -19.70 -16.91 10.49
C ASP A 266 -18.27 -16.59 10.94
N ILE A 267 -17.29 -16.93 10.10
CA ILE A 267 -15.89 -16.65 10.40
C ILE A 267 -15.67 -15.14 10.43
N THR A 268 -15.05 -14.66 11.49
CA THR A 268 -14.67 -13.24 11.58
C THR A 268 -13.41 -12.96 10.77
N TYR A 269 -13.17 -11.69 10.42
CA TYR A 269 -11.95 -11.32 9.73
C TYR A 269 -10.69 -11.59 10.57
N ASP A 270 -10.73 -11.32 11.88
CA ASP A 270 -9.59 -11.55 12.76
C ASP A 270 -9.22 -13.05 12.83
N GLU A 271 -10.21 -13.95 12.88
CA GLU A 271 -9.96 -15.40 12.81
C GLU A 271 -9.36 -15.81 11.45
N SER A 272 -9.87 -15.23 10.37
CA SER A 272 -9.36 -15.46 9.02
C SER A 272 -7.89 -15.02 8.90
N VAL A 273 -7.56 -13.85 9.43
CA VAL A 273 -6.19 -13.32 9.50
C VAL A 273 -5.30 -14.27 10.30
N GLU A 274 -5.73 -14.72 11.48
CA GLU A 274 -4.92 -15.60 12.32
C GLU A 274 -4.55 -16.90 11.59
N ILE A 275 -5.55 -17.56 10.97
CA ILE A 275 -5.37 -18.81 10.23
C ILE A 275 -4.47 -18.59 9.01
N ILE A 276 -4.81 -17.63 8.14
CA ILE A 276 -4.08 -17.38 6.90
C ILE A 276 -2.64 -16.93 7.18
N ASN A 277 -2.44 -16.01 8.13
CA ASN A 277 -1.11 -15.54 8.51
C ASN A 277 -0.24 -16.69 9.03
N ASN A 278 -0.79 -17.62 9.83
CA ASN A 278 -0.06 -18.78 10.32
C ASN A 278 0.38 -19.71 9.18
N ILE A 279 -0.49 -19.96 8.21
CA ILE A 279 -0.17 -20.76 7.01
C ILE A 279 0.96 -20.09 6.20
N TYR A 280 0.84 -18.79 5.94
CA TYR A 280 1.85 -18.03 5.20
C TYR A 280 3.18 -17.95 5.94
N ARG A 281 3.17 -17.81 7.27
CA ARG A 281 4.38 -17.74 8.09
C ARG A 281 5.25 -18.97 7.93
N ILE A 282 4.64 -20.16 7.86
CA ILE A 282 5.35 -21.43 7.67
C ILE A 282 6.03 -21.47 6.29
N GLN A 283 5.39 -20.94 5.25
CA GLN A 283 5.89 -20.98 3.88
C GLN A 283 6.73 -19.75 3.50
N TYR A 284 6.92 -18.81 4.42
CA TYR A 284 7.55 -17.51 4.14
C TYR A 284 9.02 -17.65 3.71
N TYR A 285 9.72 -18.71 4.11
CA TYR A 285 11.09 -18.94 3.67
C TYR A 285 11.19 -19.16 2.14
N LYS A 286 10.13 -19.67 1.51
CA LYS A 286 10.04 -19.82 0.04
C LYS A 286 9.51 -18.55 -0.63
N LEU A 287 8.48 -17.93 -0.06
CA LEU A 287 7.76 -16.83 -0.71
C LEU A 287 8.33 -15.44 -0.37
N GLY A 288 9.15 -15.32 0.67
CA GLY A 288 9.58 -14.03 1.20
C GLY A 288 10.38 -13.19 0.21
N HIS A 289 11.21 -13.81 -0.63
CA HIS A 289 11.96 -13.10 -1.67
C HIS A 289 11.02 -12.51 -2.73
N LEU A 290 10.06 -13.30 -3.21
CA LEU A 290 9.04 -12.88 -4.17
C LEU A 290 8.24 -11.68 -3.65
N PHE A 291 7.74 -11.74 -2.41
CA PHE A 291 6.94 -10.65 -1.83
C PHE A 291 7.76 -9.38 -1.62
N LYS A 292 9.02 -9.49 -1.18
CA LYS A 292 9.91 -8.33 -1.01
C LYS A 292 10.22 -7.66 -2.35
N HIS A 293 10.48 -8.45 -3.38
CA HIS A 293 10.77 -7.94 -4.72
C HIS A 293 9.55 -7.23 -5.31
N PHE A 294 8.37 -7.86 -5.22
CA PHE A 294 7.10 -7.25 -5.62
C PHE A 294 6.82 -5.94 -4.88
N HIS A 295 6.94 -5.93 -3.55
CA HIS A 295 6.77 -4.71 -2.74
C HIS A 295 7.73 -3.59 -3.16
N ARG A 296 8.99 -3.91 -3.49
CA ARG A 296 9.97 -2.92 -3.96
C ARG A 296 9.55 -2.30 -5.30
N ILE A 297 9.04 -3.12 -6.23
CA ILE A 297 8.54 -2.64 -7.53
C ILE A 297 7.37 -1.69 -7.32
N ILE A 298 6.36 -2.11 -6.52
CA ILE A 298 5.20 -1.27 -6.20
C ILE A 298 5.63 0.06 -5.58
N ARG A 299 6.56 0.02 -4.63
CA ARG A 299 7.06 1.24 -3.99
C ARG A 299 7.75 2.18 -4.98
N LEU A 300 8.56 1.68 -5.91
CA LEU A 300 9.17 2.51 -6.96
C LEU A 300 8.11 3.12 -7.88
N ILE A 301 7.08 2.36 -8.23
CA ILE A 301 5.98 2.85 -9.08
C ILE A 301 5.14 3.92 -8.37
N LEU A 302 4.88 3.77 -7.08
CA LEU A 302 3.96 4.64 -6.33
C LEU A 302 4.64 5.82 -5.63
N GLU A 303 5.89 5.66 -5.19
CA GLU A 303 6.63 6.69 -4.43
C GLU A 303 7.80 7.31 -5.22
N GLY A 304 8.18 6.73 -6.35
CA GLY A 304 9.32 7.16 -7.17
C GLY A 304 9.16 8.52 -7.86
N ILE A 305 10.13 8.92 -8.66
CA ILE A 305 10.06 10.18 -9.44
C ILE A 305 8.91 10.13 -10.45
N ILE A 306 8.66 8.94 -11.01
CA ILE A 306 7.55 8.67 -11.93
C ILE A 306 6.15 8.77 -11.31
N SER A 307 6.03 8.77 -9.97
CA SER A 307 4.72 8.85 -9.27
C SER A 307 3.90 10.10 -9.61
N ASN A 308 4.55 11.16 -10.11
CA ASN A 308 3.87 12.38 -10.56
C ASN A 308 3.10 12.18 -11.88
N ASP A 309 3.34 11.09 -12.60
CA ASP A 309 2.76 10.78 -13.90
C ASP A 309 1.80 9.59 -13.78
N LYS A 310 0.54 9.88 -13.45
CA LYS A 310 -0.51 8.86 -13.22
C LYS A 310 -0.70 7.93 -14.42
N ARG A 311 -0.46 8.40 -15.65
CA ARG A 311 -0.59 7.57 -16.86
C ARG A 311 0.49 6.49 -16.90
N ILE A 312 1.74 6.88 -16.71
CA ILE A 312 2.87 5.92 -16.66
C ILE A 312 2.71 4.96 -15.48
N GLN A 313 2.28 5.46 -14.32
CA GLN A 313 2.01 4.62 -13.15
C GLN A 313 0.99 3.52 -13.48
N LYS A 314 -0.15 3.89 -14.08
CA LYS A 314 -1.19 2.93 -14.49
C LYS A 314 -0.65 1.90 -15.49
N GLU A 315 0.14 2.35 -16.45
CA GLU A 315 0.76 1.48 -17.46
C GLU A 315 1.72 0.45 -16.83
N LEU A 316 2.62 0.90 -15.95
CA LEU A 316 3.57 0.02 -15.28
C LEU A 316 2.89 -0.98 -14.34
N LEU A 317 1.84 -0.56 -13.61
CA LEU A 317 1.03 -1.48 -12.80
C LEU A 317 0.33 -2.52 -13.68
N GLY A 318 -0.20 -2.12 -14.83
CA GLY A 318 -0.81 -3.05 -15.80
C GLY A 318 0.19 -4.07 -16.36
N ILE A 319 1.38 -3.61 -16.76
CA ILE A 319 2.47 -4.48 -17.23
C ILE A 319 2.90 -5.46 -16.15
N LEU A 320 3.08 -4.98 -14.91
CA LEU A 320 3.43 -5.80 -13.77
C LEU A 320 2.36 -6.85 -13.48
N ARG A 321 1.09 -6.46 -13.45
CA ARG A 321 -0.06 -7.37 -13.25
C ARG A 321 -0.09 -8.48 -14.29
N ALA A 322 0.13 -8.15 -15.56
CA ALA A 322 0.13 -9.11 -16.66
C ALA A 322 1.26 -10.15 -16.58
N GLN A 323 2.30 -9.94 -15.75
CA GLN A 323 3.35 -10.96 -15.54
C GLN A 323 2.94 -12.08 -14.59
N PHE A 324 1.86 -11.90 -13.83
CA PHE A 324 1.44 -12.88 -12.83
C PHE A 324 0.32 -13.78 -13.35
N PRO A 325 0.46 -15.11 -13.23
CA PRO A 325 -0.69 -15.99 -13.37
C PRO A 325 -1.66 -15.73 -12.22
N GLU A 326 -2.93 -16.08 -12.43
CA GLU A 326 -4.02 -15.89 -11.47
C GLU A 326 -3.68 -16.41 -10.07
N GLU A 327 -3.11 -17.62 -9.97
CA GLU A 327 -2.74 -18.24 -8.70
C GLU A 327 -1.80 -17.35 -7.87
N MET A 328 -0.90 -16.62 -8.53
CA MET A 328 0.04 -15.71 -7.88
C MET A 328 -0.62 -14.39 -7.49
N LEU A 329 -1.54 -13.88 -8.32
CA LEU A 329 -2.32 -12.69 -7.95
C LEU A 329 -3.14 -12.94 -6.69
N ILE A 330 -3.76 -14.11 -6.57
CA ILE A 330 -4.48 -14.54 -5.36
C ILE A 330 -3.53 -14.64 -4.17
N LEU A 331 -2.35 -15.24 -4.36
CA LEU A 331 -1.36 -15.39 -3.31
C LEU A 331 -0.90 -14.02 -2.76
N ILE A 332 -0.68 -13.06 -3.66
CA ILE A 332 -0.31 -11.68 -3.33
C ILE A 332 -1.48 -10.96 -2.64
N TYR A 333 -2.70 -11.13 -3.13
CA TYR A 333 -3.91 -10.54 -2.55
C TYR A 333 -4.11 -10.98 -1.10
N TYR A 334 -4.02 -12.28 -0.80
CA TYR A 334 -4.14 -12.76 0.58
C TYR A 334 -2.98 -12.35 1.46
N ASN A 335 -1.76 -12.26 0.89
CA ASN A 335 -0.64 -11.69 1.64
C ASN A 335 -0.95 -10.25 2.06
N ALA A 336 -1.38 -9.42 1.10
CA ALA A 336 -1.67 -8.00 1.30
C ALA A 336 -2.84 -7.74 2.28
N SER A 337 -3.86 -8.59 2.26
CA SER A 337 -5.13 -8.36 2.97
C SER A 337 -5.28 -9.15 4.27
N TYR A 338 -4.53 -10.23 4.48
CA TYR A 338 -4.76 -11.15 5.62
C TYR A 338 -3.48 -11.58 6.36
N THR A 339 -2.33 -10.93 6.11
CA THR A 339 -1.09 -11.25 6.82
C THR A 339 -0.43 -10.02 7.41
N TYR A 340 0.06 -10.15 8.64
CA TYR A 340 0.70 -9.04 9.36
C TYR A 340 1.91 -8.47 8.60
N ARG A 341 2.67 -9.32 7.90
CA ARG A 341 3.82 -8.90 7.10
C ARG A 341 3.44 -8.24 5.77
N GLY A 342 2.24 -8.53 5.26
CA GLY A 342 1.77 -8.03 3.98
C GLY A 342 0.92 -6.77 4.09
N TYR A 343 0.49 -6.33 5.27
CA TYR A 343 -0.31 -5.12 5.42
C TYR A 343 0.36 -3.87 4.86
N GLY A 344 1.69 -3.72 4.99
CA GLY A 344 2.41 -2.63 4.35
C GLY A 344 2.28 -2.63 2.82
N LEU A 345 2.21 -3.82 2.20
CA LEU A 345 1.92 -3.95 0.77
C LEU A 345 0.45 -3.62 0.45
N GLY A 346 -0.49 -4.12 1.27
CA GLY A 346 -1.92 -3.80 1.13
C GLY A 346 -2.17 -2.30 1.16
N CYS A 347 -1.53 -1.60 2.11
CA CYS A 347 -1.53 -0.14 2.23
C CYS A 347 -1.08 0.58 0.96
N LEU A 348 -0.03 0.09 0.30
CA LEU A 348 0.45 0.66 -0.95
C LEU A 348 -0.51 0.41 -2.12
N LEU A 349 -1.18 -0.75 -2.15
CA LEU A 349 -2.04 -1.14 -3.26
C LEU A 349 -3.45 -0.53 -3.22
N GLN A 350 -3.83 0.15 -2.13
CA GLN A 350 -5.15 0.78 -2.02
C GLN A 350 -5.41 1.76 -3.17
N GLY A 351 -6.60 1.69 -3.77
CA GLY A 351 -7.00 2.53 -4.90
C GLY A 351 -6.19 2.37 -6.19
N THR A 352 -5.24 1.43 -6.26
CA THR A 352 -4.37 1.25 -7.45
C THR A 352 -5.03 0.46 -8.58
N LYS A 353 -6.17 -0.18 -8.31
CA LYS A 353 -6.86 -1.13 -9.20
C LYS A 353 -6.00 -2.33 -9.61
N PHE A 354 -4.96 -2.64 -8.84
CA PHE A 354 -4.03 -3.72 -9.17
C PHE A 354 -4.73 -5.08 -9.22
N PHE A 355 -5.60 -5.41 -8.28
CA PHE A 355 -6.34 -6.69 -8.29
C PHE A 355 -7.60 -6.67 -9.14
N GLY A 356 -8.05 -5.48 -9.55
CA GLY A 356 -9.29 -5.25 -10.27
C GLY A 356 -9.93 -3.93 -9.83
N ASP A 357 -10.98 -3.50 -10.52
CA ASP A 357 -11.79 -2.36 -10.15
C ASP A 357 -13.27 -2.69 -9.98
N GLU A 358 -14.08 -1.71 -9.59
CA GLU A 358 -15.52 -1.93 -9.36
C GLU A 358 -16.26 -2.46 -10.59
N SER A 359 -15.79 -2.11 -11.80
CA SER A 359 -16.43 -2.55 -13.04
C SER A 359 -16.15 -4.02 -13.35
N ASP A 360 -15.02 -4.55 -12.87
CA ASP A 360 -14.67 -5.96 -13.00
C ASP A 360 -15.60 -6.88 -12.20
N PHE A 361 -16.23 -6.37 -11.13
CA PHE A 361 -17.10 -7.15 -10.23
C PHE A 361 -18.59 -6.77 -10.33
N ASN A 362 -18.99 -6.03 -11.37
CA ASN A 362 -20.37 -5.63 -11.56
C ASN A 362 -21.24 -6.87 -11.88
N ARG A 363 -22.21 -7.18 -11.01
CA ARG A 363 -23.07 -8.37 -11.07
C ARG A 363 -24.10 -8.35 -12.22
N ASN A 364 -24.20 -7.25 -12.96
CA ASN A 364 -25.16 -7.05 -14.04
C ASN A 364 -24.61 -7.41 -15.44
N ILE A 365 -23.44 -8.06 -15.52
CA ILE A 365 -22.77 -8.44 -16.77
C ILE A 365 -22.84 -9.97 -16.92
N ASP A 366 -23.09 -10.45 -18.13
CA ASP A 366 -23.18 -11.88 -18.44
C ASP A 366 -21.92 -12.66 -17.99
N SER A 367 -22.13 -13.87 -17.47
CA SER A 367 -21.11 -14.66 -16.76
C SER A 367 -19.87 -15.05 -17.60
N GLU A 368 -19.96 -15.03 -18.93
CA GLU A 368 -18.80 -15.24 -19.81
C GLU A 368 -17.97 -13.97 -19.97
N GLU A 369 -18.61 -12.82 -20.18
CA GLU A 369 -17.94 -11.53 -20.30
C GLU A 369 -17.30 -11.08 -18.96
N GLN A 370 -17.88 -11.52 -17.84
CA GLN A 370 -17.33 -11.30 -16.50
C GLN A 370 -16.04 -12.10 -16.25
N LYS A 371 -15.92 -13.33 -16.81
CA LYS A 371 -14.68 -14.13 -16.73
C LYS A 371 -13.54 -13.53 -17.53
N GLU A 372 -13.83 -12.80 -18.60
CA GLU A 372 -12.81 -12.17 -19.45
C GLU A 372 -12.28 -10.85 -18.88
N ARG A 373 -13.09 -10.14 -18.08
CA ARG A 373 -12.71 -8.83 -17.51
C ARG A 373 -11.84 -8.94 -16.26
N THR A 374 -12.07 -9.96 -15.42
CA THR A 374 -11.31 -10.15 -14.18
C THR A 374 -10.05 -11.00 -14.41
N HIS A 375 -8.89 -10.51 -13.96
CA HIS A 375 -7.66 -11.34 -13.91
C HIS A 375 -7.69 -12.43 -12.83
N ILE A 376 -8.72 -12.44 -11.98
CA ILE A 376 -8.92 -13.39 -10.89
C ILE A 376 -10.35 -13.90 -10.92
N SER A 377 -10.51 -15.21 -11.10
CA SER A 377 -11.80 -15.90 -11.03
C SER A 377 -12.31 -15.93 -9.59
N SER A 378 -13.58 -15.55 -9.43
CA SER A 378 -14.28 -15.54 -8.14
C SER A 378 -14.27 -16.91 -7.43
N SER A 379 -14.27 -18.00 -8.19
CA SER A 379 -14.24 -19.38 -7.68
C SER A 379 -12.91 -19.76 -6.98
N ASN A 380 -11.86 -18.97 -7.21
CA ASN A 380 -10.55 -19.24 -6.65
C ASN A 380 -10.28 -18.53 -5.33
N PHE A 381 -11.12 -17.57 -4.94
CA PHE A 381 -11.11 -16.97 -3.61
C PHE A 381 -11.54 -17.96 -2.52
N TYR A 382 -11.02 -17.76 -1.32
CA TYR A 382 -11.42 -18.41 -0.08
C TYR A 382 -12.77 -17.86 0.40
N PHE A 383 -13.01 -16.54 0.24
CA PHE A 383 -14.24 -15.86 0.63
C PHE A 383 -14.79 -15.02 -0.54
N PRO A 384 -15.38 -15.64 -1.58
CA PRO A 384 -15.71 -14.95 -2.83
C PRO A 384 -16.48 -13.63 -2.67
N GLN A 385 -17.46 -13.57 -1.76
CA GLN A 385 -18.25 -12.35 -1.52
C GLN A 385 -17.43 -11.24 -0.86
N TYR A 386 -16.79 -11.55 0.28
CA TYR A 386 -15.97 -10.59 1.03
C TYR A 386 -14.75 -10.13 0.23
N ASP A 387 -14.09 -11.06 -0.46
CA ASP A 387 -12.86 -10.76 -1.18
C ASP A 387 -13.13 -9.86 -2.40
N GLN A 388 -14.23 -10.09 -3.12
CA GLN A 388 -14.68 -9.18 -4.19
C GLN A 388 -15.01 -7.79 -3.66
N MET A 389 -15.66 -7.71 -2.50
CA MET A 389 -15.98 -6.43 -1.88
C MET A 389 -14.73 -5.68 -1.42
N ILE A 390 -13.75 -6.38 -0.83
CA ILE A 390 -12.47 -5.79 -0.47
C ILE A 390 -11.76 -5.29 -1.73
N ILE A 391 -11.72 -6.10 -2.80
CA ILE A 391 -11.08 -5.68 -4.05
C ILE A 391 -11.75 -4.44 -4.63
N SER A 392 -13.07 -4.41 -4.75
CA SER A 392 -13.78 -3.27 -5.31
C SER A 392 -13.64 -2.01 -4.45
N LYS A 393 -13.93 -2.09 -3.14
CA LYS A 393 -13.99 -0.92 -2.25
C LYS A 393 -12.63 -0.43 -1.76
N VAL A 394 -11.65 -1.32 -1.58
CA VAL A 394 -10.34 -0.95 -1.00
C VAL A 394 -9.28 -0.78 -2.08
N TYR A 395 -9.18 -1.75 -2.99
CA TYR A 395 -8.16 -1.73 -4.04
C TYR A 395 -8.64 -1.03 -5.32
N GLY A 396 -9.95 -1.02 -5.58
CA GLY A 396 -10.57 -0.58 -6.83
C GLY A 396 -11.14 0.84 -6.84
N SER A 397 -11.47 1.40 -5.67
CA SER A 397 -12.26 2.65 -5.52
C SER A 397 -11.54 3.93 -5.94
N GLY A 398 -10.27 3.88 -6.36
CA GLY A 398 -9.53 5.00 -6.95
C GLY A 398 -9.19 6.15 -5.99
N ASP A 399 -9.84 6.23 -4.83
CA ASP A 399 -9.51 7.13 -3.74
C ASP A 399 -8.31 6.58 -2.97
N LEU A 400 -7.12 7.01 -3.41
CA LEU A 400 -5.87 6.77 -2.70
C LEU A 400 -5.99 7.35 -1.28
N LEU A 401 -6.12 6.50 -0.26
CA LEU A 401 -5.61 6.83 1.06
C LEU A 401 -4.11 7.07 0.86
N GLY A 402 -3.72 8.35 0.78
CA GLY A 402 -2.41 8.73 0.27
C GLY A 402 -1.29 7.96 0.96
N VAL A 403 -0.28 7.53 0.17
CA VAL A 403 0.86 6.75 0.66
C VAL A 403 1.40 7.38 1.96
N PRO A 404 1.41 6.64 3.08
CA PRO A 404 1.68 7.22 4.39
C PRO A 404 3.10 7.75 4.46
N LYS A 405 3.26 9.07 4.37
CA LYS A 405 4.57 9.74 4.51
C LYS A 405 4.98 9.92 5.96
N LYS A 406 4.05 9.83 6.91
CA LYS A 406 4.28 9.92 8.36
C LYS A 406 3.27 9.04 9.10
N ASN A 407 3.76 8.31 10.12
CA ASN A 407 2.97 7.44 11.01
C ASN A 407 2.44 6.14 10.37
N LYS A 408 3.37 5.26 9.99
CA LYS A 408 3.09 3.97 9.34
C LYS A 408 2.15 3.08 10.15
N GLU A 409 2.35 3.00 11.48
CA GLU A 409 1.54 2.15 12.35
C GLU A 409 0.06 2.53 12.34
N LYS A 410 -0.24 3.83 12.50
CA LYS A 410 -1.62 4.32 12.45
C LYS A 410 -2.29 3.96 11.11
N PHE A 411 -1.57 4.14 10.00
CA PHE A 411 -2.12 3.84 8.68
C PHE A 411 -2.40 2.35 8.48
N GLU A 412 -1.53 1.47 9.01
CA GLU A 412 -1.79 0.02 9.01
C GLU A 412 -2.99 -0.33 9.89
N THR A 413 -3.16 0.31 11.05
CA THR A 413 -4.35 0.13 11.90
C THR A 413 -5.63 0.58 11.19
N ASP A 414 -5.64 1.77 10.61
CA ASP A 414 -6.80 2.31 9.87
C ASP A 414 -7.17 1.38 8.68
N PHE A 415 -6.17 0.81 8.00
CA PHE A 415 -6.38 -0.17 6.93
C PHE A 415 -6.99 -1.48 7.44
N ILE A 416 -6.51 -2.01 8.57
CA ILE A 416 -7.04 -3.23 9.17
C ILE A 416 -8.49 -3.00 9.63
N GLU A 417 -8.77 -1.87 10.25
CA GLU A 417 -10.13 -1.50 10.66
C GLU A 417 -11.09 -1.37 9.47
N LEU A 418 -10.61 -0.83 8.34
CA LEU A 418 -11.37 -0.80 7.09
C LEU A 418 -11.70 -2.22 6.59
N LEU A 419 -10.72 -3.13 6.56
CA LEU A 419 -10.94 -4.52 6.12
C LEU A 419 -11.91 -5.26 7.07
N ARG A 420 -11.77 -5.06 8.38
CA ARG A 420 -12.66 -5.62 9.39
C ARG A 420 -14.09 -5.08 9.25
N GLY A 421 -14.24 -3.77 9.08
CA GLY A 421 -15.56 -3.14 8.91
C GLY A 421 -16.29 -3.60 7.64
N LEU A 422 -15.57 -3.98 6.58
CA LEU A 422 -16.19 -4.53 5.38
C LEU A 422 -16.67 -5.96 5.57
N THR A 423 -16.05 -6.74 6.45
CA THR A 423 -16.37 -8.16 6.63
C THR A 423 -17.42 -8.40 7.71
N GLU A 424 -17.66 -7.42 8.59
CA GLU A 424 -18.56 -7.55 9.75
C GLU A 424 -19.91 -6.81 9.61
N ASN A 425 -20.10 -5.95 8.59
CA ASN A 425 -21.30 -5.11 8.43
C ASN A 425 -22.38 -5.67 7.47
N GLU A 426 -22.50 -6.99 7.33
CA GLU A 426 -23.67 -7.70 6.78
C GLU A 426 -24.24 -8.64 7.85
#